data_AF-A0AAV1YSM2-F1
#
_entry.id   AF-A0AAV1YSM2-F1
#
_cell.length_a   1.000
_cell.length_b   1.000
_cell.length_c   1.000
_cell.angle_alpha   90.00
_cell.angle_beta   90.00
_cell.angle_gamma   90.00
#
_symmetry.space_group_name_H-M   'P 1'
#
loop_
_entity.id
_entity.type
_entity.pdbx_description
1 polymer ?
#
loop_
_entity_poly.entity_id
_entity_poly.type
_entity_poly.pdbx_seq_one_letter_code
_entity_poly.pdbx_strand_id
1 'polypeptide(L)'
;MANYIDILYVKPYTRIGPYLVGLLLASYVCRRTRNNSPSLNWLTLLVGWIVASFILLTCKFGFHDQDFTNVEASFYNALIRVAFASGLGWVIFVCVVGQGGVVNSILSWKAMIPLSRITYCSYLVHRIILMIYLNSSRELIIYTDSNMVILYLAILVMTYAVALVTSLLFEVPVLRLETLIRNKLAPRKETDITLTKTTTRISNEPSEK
;
A
#
# COMPACT_ATOMS: atom_id res chain seq x y z
N MET A 1 -3.73 -21.60 -21.16
CA MET A 1 -3.82 -20.64 -20.02
C MET A 1 -3.24 -21.17 -18.71
N ALA A 2 -3.52 -22.42 -18.30
CA ALA A 2 -3.00 -22.98 -17.03
C ALA A 2 -1.47 -22.85 -16.87
N ASN A 3 -0.69 -23.23 -17.89
CA ASN A 3 0.77 -23.13 -17.87
C ASN A 3 1.30 -21.70 -17.68
N TYR A 4 0.59 -20.67 -18.16
CA TYR A 4 1.03 -19.27 -18.00
C TYR A 4 0.87 -18.79 -16.54
N ILE A 5 -0.26 -19.14 -15.91
CA ILE A 5 -0.53 -18.79 -14.51
C ILE A 5 0.50 -19.45 -13.59
N ASP A 6 0.78 -20.74 -13.80
CA ASP A 6 1.71 -21.49 -12.94
C ASP A 6 3.18 -21.09 -13.14
N ILE A 7 3.60 -20.77 -14.37
CA ILE A 7 4.99 -20.45 -14.68
C ILE A 7 5.32 -18.98 -14.41
N LEU A 8 4.38 -18.06 -14.61
CA LEU A 8 4.67 -16.63 -14.63
C LEU A 8 3.95 -15.84 -13.54
N TYR A 9 2.75 -16.27 -13.14
CA TYR A 9 1.91 -15.52 -12.19
C TYR A 9 2.11 -15.95 -10.74
N VAL A 10 2.25 -17.25 -10.48
CA VAL A 10 2.39 -17.80 -9.11
C VAL A 10 3.80 -17.61 -8.55
N LYS A 11 4.82 -17.55 -9.41
CA LYS A 11 6.22 -17.57 -9.02
C LYS A 11 6.71 -16.19 -8.53
N PRO A 12 7.12 -16.04 -7.26
CA PRO A 12 7.44 -14.73 -6.67
C PRO A 12 8.72 -14.09 -7.26
N TYR A 13 9.61 -14.90 -7.84
CA TYR A 13 10.88 -14.41 -8.39
C TYR A 13 10.71 -13.47 -9.60
N THR A 14 9.59 -13.56 -10.32
CA THR A 14 9.27 -12.62 -11.41
C THR A 14 8.93 -11.22 -10.90
N ARG A 15 8.79 -11.04 -9.59
CA ARG A 15 8.44 -9.78 -8.92
C ARG A 15 9.56 -9.18 -8.08
N ILE A 16 10.77 -9.75 -8.13
CA ILE A 16 11.94 -9.26 -7.35
C ILE A 16 12.30 -7.81 -7.71
N GLY A 17 12.19 -7.43 -8.99
CA GLY A 17 12.58 -6.10 -9.48
C GLY A 17 11.97 -4.94 -8.67
N PRO A 18 10.63 -4.84 -8.55
CA PRO A 18 9.98 -3.84 -7.70
C PRO A 18 10.44 -3.83 -6.24
N TYR A 19 10.69 -5.00 -5.64
CA TYR A 19 11.17 -5.10 -4.26
C TYR A 19 12.58 -4.51 -4.11
N LEU A 20 13.48 -4.79 -5.06
CA LEU A 20 14.83 -4.22 -5.06
C LEU A 20 14.80 -2.70 -5.22
N VAL A 21 13.95 -2.17 -6.11
CA VAL A 21 13.77 -0.71 -6.26
C VAL A 21 13.32 -0.08 -4.94
N GLY A 22 12.33 -0.68 -4.27
CA GLY A 22 11.85 -0.22 -2.97
C GLY A 22 12.93 -0.28 -1.88
N LEU A 23 13.71 -1.37 -1.83
CA LEU A 23 14.80 -1.53 -0.85
C LEU A 23 15.92 -0.50 -1.07
N LEU A 24 16.33 -0.30 -2.32
CA LEU A 24 17.32 0.71 -2.68
C LEU A 24 16.84 2.10 -2.31
N LEU A 25 15.59 2.43 -2.65
CA LEU A 25 14.97 3.71 -2.29
C LEU A 25 14.95 3.92 -0.77
N ALA A 26 14.50 2.93 0.00
CA ALA A 26 14.45 2.99 1.46
C ALA A 26 15.84 3.19 2.05
N SER A 27 16.85 2.48 1.54
CA SER A 27 18.24 2.63 2.01
C SER A 27 18.79 4.04 1.72
N TYR A 28 18.48 4.60 0.55
CA TYR A 28 18.88 5.94 0.15
C TYR A 28 18.21 7.00 1.04
N VAL A 29 16.90 6.88 1.25
CA VAL A 29 16.13 7.76 2.14
C VAL A 29 16.67 7.71 3.57
N CYS A 30 16.87 6.51 4.11
CA CYS A 30 17.37 6.35 5.47
C CYS A 30 18.76 7.00 5.66
N ARG A 31 19.66 6.82 4.69
CA ARG A 31 20.98 7.50 4.70
C ARG A 31 20.84 9.02 4.64
N ARG A 32 19.94 9.53 3.78
CA ARG A 32 19.70 10.97 3.62
C ARG A 32 19.13 11.61 4.90
N THR A 33 18.15 10.96 5.52
CA THR A 33 17.56 11.39 6.81
C THR A 33 18.60 11.39 7.91
N ARG A 34 19.49 10.39 7.95
CA ARG A 34 20.60 10.36 8.92
C ARG A 34 21.61 11.50 8.72
N ASN A 35 21.88 11.88 7.47
CA ASN A 35 22.82 12.95 7.13
C ASN A 35 22.21 14.36 7.13
N ASN A 36 20.95 14.54 7.55
CA ASN A 36 20.24 15.84 7.50
C ASN A 36 20.45 16.60 6.19
N SER A 37 20.37 15.90 5.05
CA SER A 37 20.66 16.52 3.75
C SER A 37 19.67 17.65 3.43
N PRO A 38 20.12 18.72 2.75
CA PRO A 38 19.28 19.87 2.42
C PRO A 38 18.09 19.49 1.53
N SER A 39 17.07 20.35 1.55
CA SER A 39 15.89 20.26 0.68
C SER A 39 16.27 20.21 -0.80
N LEU A 40 15.48 19.51 -1.62
CA LEU A 40 15.76 19.44 -3.07
C LEU A 40 15.45 20.76 -3.76
N ASN A 41 16.14 21.01 -4.88
CA ASN A 41 15.87 22.16 -5.73
C ASN A 41 14.50 22.02 -6.40
N TRP A 42 13.82 23.14 -6.60
CA TRP A 42 12.53 23.19 -7.31
C TRP A 42 12.59 22.54 -8.71
N LEU A 43 13.69 22.75 -9.44
CA LEU A 43 13.89 22.16 -10.76
C LEU A 43 13.92 20.62 -10.71
N THR A 44 14.63 20.05 -9.72
CA THR A 44 14.69 18.59 -9.54
C THR A 44 13.34 18.00 -9.15
N LEU A 45 12.53 18.73 -8.37
CA LEU A 45 11.17 18.32 -8.05
C LEU A 45 10.28 18.30 -9.29
N LEU A 46 10.30 19.38 -10.08
CA LEU A 46 9.47 19.51 -11.28
C LEU A 46 9.82 18.45 -12.34
N VAL A 47 11.11 18.27 -12.62
CA VAL A 47 11.59 17.23 -13.55
C VAL A 47 11.17 15.84 -13.05
N GLY A 48 11.36 15.57 -11.76
CA GLY A 48 10.97 14.29 -11.18
C GLY A 48 9.46 14.02 -11.27
N TRP A 49 8.61 15.03 -11.05
CA TRP A 49 7.16 14.89 -11.22
C TRP A 49 6.76 14.59 -12.67
N ILE A 50 7.36 15.28 -13.65
CA ILE A 50 7.10 15.03 -15.07
C ILE A 50 7.55 13.62 -15.45
N VAL A 51 8.76 13.23 -15.06
CA VAL A 51 9.31 11.89 -15.35
C VAL A 51 8.46 10.80 -14.70
N ALA A 52 8.10 10.95 -13.42
CA ALA A 52 7.27 9.97 -12.72
C ALA A 52 5.88 9.86 -13.37
N SER A 53 5.25 10.99 -13.70
CA SER A 53 3.93 11.00 -14.34
C SER A 53 3.97 10.36 -15.72
N PHE A 54 5.01 10.66 -16.51
CA PHE A 54 5.21 10.06 -17.82
C PHE A 54 5.39 8.55 -17.71
N ILE A 55 6.26 8.07 -16.83
CA ILE A 55 6.47 6.64 -16.59
C ILE A 55 5.16 5.95 -16.18
N LEU A 56 4.42 6.50 -15.22
CA LEU A 56 3.17 5.92 -14.74
C LEU A 56 2.10 5.88 -15.84
N LEU A 57 2.00 6.95 -16.65
CA LEU A 57 1.06 7.03 -17.76
C LEU A 57 1.41 6.01 -18.85
N THR A 58 2.68 5.93 -19.26
CA THR A 58 3.15 4.92 -20.22
C THR A 58 2.95 3.50 -19.70
N CYS A 59 3.12 3.26 -18.40
CA CYS A 59 2.85 1.94 -17.82
C CYS A 59 1.37 1.55 -17.89
N LYS A 60 0.45 2.53 -17.80
CA LYS A 60 -1.00 2.30 -17.80
C LYS A 60 -1.61 2.25 -19.19
N PHE A 61 -1.19 3.15 -20.08
CA PHE A 61 -1.79 3.37 -21.40
C PHE A 61 -0.88 2.97 -22.56
N GLY A 62 0.33 2.48 -22.27
CA GLY A 62 1.39 2.37 -23.28
C GLY A 62 1.03 1.54 -24.50
N PHE A 63 0.27 0.44 -24.34
CA PHE A 63 0.07 -0.50 -25.44
C PHE A 63 -1.29 -1.21 -25.36
N HIS A 64 -2.26 -0.68 -26.10
CA HIS A 64 -3.44 -1.41 -26.54
C HIS A 64 -3.17 -1.81 -28.00
N ASP A 65 -3.24 -3.10 -28.33
CA ASP A 65 -3.13 -3.65 -29.69
C ASP A 65 -1.81 -3.42 -30.47
N GLN A 66 -0.69 -3.95 -29.97
CA GLN A 66 0.53 -4.11 -30.76
C GLN A 66 1.00 -5.56 -30.74
N ASP A 67 1.26 -6.13 -31.93
CA ASP A 67 1.80 -7.48 -32.10
C ASP A 67 3.30 -7.49 -31.76
N PHE A 68 3.62 -7.78 -30.51
CA PHE A 68 5.00 -7.88 -30.06
C PHE A 68 5.65 -9.19 -30.51
N THR A 69 6.93 -9.12 -30.89
CA THR A 69 7.74 -10.32 -30.95
C THR A 69 7.93 -10.91 -29.54
N ASN A 70 8.10 -12.24 -29.42
CA ASN A 70 8.26 -12.92 -28.12
C ASN A 70 9.38 -12.33 -27.24
N VAL A 71 10.43 -11.79 -27.89
CA VAL A 71 11.56 -11.14 -27.22
C VAL A 71 11.14 -9.81 -26.61
N GLU A 72 10.47 -8.95 -27.39
CA GLU A 72 9.97 -7.65 -26.93
C GLU A 72 8.94 -7.80 -25.82
N ALA A 73 8.01 -8.76 -25.96
CA ALA A 73 6.99 -9.04 -24.94
C ALA A 73 7.61 -9.48 -23.60
N SER A 74 8.74 -10.19 -23.64
CA SER A 74 9.46 -10.64 -22.45
C SER A 74 10.18 -9.50 -21.74
N PHE A 75 10.90 -8.65 -22.49
CA PHE A 75 11.55 -7.45 -21.95
C PHE A 75 10.52 -6.48 -21.38
N TYR A 76 9.43 -6.25 -22.09
CA TYR A 76 8.33 -5.41 -21.64
C TYR A 76 7.76 -5.92 -20.31
N ASN A 77 7.42 -7.21 -20.22
CA ASN A 77 6.88 -7.81 -19.00
C ASN A 77 7.83 -7.73 -17.79
N ALA A 78 9.14 -7.73 -18.02
CA ALA A 78 10.15 -7.60 -16.98
C ALA A 78 10.29 -6.14 -16.52
N LEU A 79 10.40 -5.20 -17.46
CA LEU A 79 10.71 -3.79 -17.19
C LEU A 79 9.51 -2.98 -16.74
N ILE A 80 8.31 -3.26 -17.24
CA ILE A 80 7.11 -2.46 -16.98
C ILE A 80 6.81 -2.34 -15.48
N ARG A 81 7.02 -3.42 -14.72
CA ARG A 81 6.79 -3.46 -13.27
C ARG A 81 7.85 -2.67 -12.50
N VAL A 82 9.10 -2.74 -12.96
CA VAL A 82 10.23 -2.01 -12.36
C VAL A 82 10.09 -0.51 -12.62
N ALA A 83 9.71 -0.13 -13.84
CA ALA A 83 9.42 1.24 -14.22
C ALA A 83 8.24 1.80 -13.42
N PHE A 84 7.15 1.05 -13.29
CA PHE A 84 6.03 1.46 -12.44
C PHE A 84 6.46 1.67 -10.98
N ALA A 85 7.27 0.75 -10.44
CA ALA A 85 7.79 0.85 -9.08
C ALA A 85 8.74 2.05 -8.88
N SER A 86 9.54 2.41 -9.88
CA SER A 86 10.42 3.59 -9.80
C SER A 86 9.63 4.90 -9.85
N GLY A 87 8.61 4.98 -10.70
CA GLY A 87 7.69 6.13 -10.75
C GLY A 87 6.96 6.32 -9.42
N LEU A 88 6.42 5.24 -8.84
CA LEU A 88 5.80 5.28 -7.52
C LEU A 88 6.81 5.59 -6.41
N GLY A 89 8.03 5.07 -6.54
CA GLY A 89 9.14 5.34 -5.63
C GLY A 89 9.49 6.82 -5.54
N TRP A 90 9.49 7.54 -6.67
CA TRP A 90 9.68 9.00 -6.67
C TRP A 90 8.59 9.72 -5.86
N VAL A 91 7.33 9.33 -6.02
CA VAL A 91 6.21 9.92 -5.25
C VAL A 91 6.42 9.72 -3.75
N ILE A 92 6.75 8.49 -3.33
CA ILE A 92 7.02 8.16 -1.93
C ILE A 92 8.21 8.98 -1.41
N PHE A 93 9.29 9.07 -2.19
CA PHE A 93 10.49 9.83 -1.82
C PHE A 93 10.17 11.30 -1.51
N VAL A 94 9.44 11.95 -2.42
CA VAL A 94 9.08 13.37 -2.27
C VAL A 94 8.14 13.58 -1.07
N CYS A 95 7.23 12.63 -0.80
CA CYS A 95 6.41 12.64 0.40
C CYS A 95 7.24 12.54 1.69
N VAL A 96 8.24 11.64 1.73
CA VAL A 96 9.10 11.47 2.92
C VAL A 96 10.00 12.67 3.17
N VAL A 97 10.48 13.32 2.11
CA VAL A 97 11.29 14.55 2.21
C VAL A 97 10.42 15.76 2.65
N GLY A 98 9.10 15.64 2.67
CA GLY A 98 8.18 16.71 3.07
C GLY A 98 7.92 17.75 1.98
N GLN A 99 8.37 17.50 0.75
CA GLN A 99 8.17 18.39 -0.41
C GLN A 99 7.02 17.93 -1.33
N GLY A 100 6.17 17.01 -0.86
CA GLY A 100 5.06 16.44 -1.63
C GLY A 100 3.82 17.32 -1.78
N GLY A 101 3.78 18.49 -1.13
CA GLY A 101 2.68 19.45 -1.24
C GLY A 101 1.30 18.80 -1.11
N VAL A 102 0.47 18.96 -2.14
CA VAL A 102 -0.91 18.42 -2.21
C VAL A 102 -0.95 16.89 -2.07
N VAL A 103 -0.02 16.18 -2.72
CA VAL A 103 0.01 14.71 -2.71
C VAL A 103 0.27 14.19 -1.30
N ASN A 104 1.14 14.86 -0.55
CA ASN A 104 1.39 14.51 0.86
C ASN A 104 0.14 14.73 1.72
N SER A 105 -0.61 15.81 1.49
CA SER A 105 -1.87 16.07 2.22
C SER A 105 -2.93 15.00 1.96
N ILE A 106 -3.06 14.54 0.71
CA ILE A 106 -4.00 13.47 0.35
C ILE A 106 -3.58 12.15 0.99
N LEU A 107 -2.31 11.76 0.88
CA LEU A 107 -1.80 10.50 1.44
C LEU A 107 -1.78 10.47 2.98
N SER A 108 -1.57 11.63 3.61
CA SER A 108 -1.60 11.75 5.07
C SER A 108 -3.02 11.87 5.64
N TRP A 109 -4.06 11.81 4.81
CA TRP A 109 -5.42 11.98 5.28
C TRP A 109 -5.87 10.79 6.13
N LYS A 110 -6.34 11.05 7.36
CA LYS A 110 -6.82 10.00 8.28
C LYS A 110 -7.91 9.10 7.70
N ALA A 111 -8.66 9.57 6.70
CA ALA A 111 -9.65 8.77 5.97
C ALA A 111 -9.02 7.61 5.17
N MET A 112 -7.76 7.71 4.76
CA MET A 112 -7.05 6.63 4.06
C MET A 112 -6.79 5.43 4.97
N ILE A 113 -6.76 5.62 6.30
CA ILE A 113 -6.51 4.54 7.26
C ILE A 113 -7.62 3.48 7.18
N PRO A 114 -8.91 3.76 7.43
CA PRO A 114 -9.98 2.77 7.28
C PRO A 114 -10.13 2.25 5.85
N LEU A 115 -9.89 3.10 4.84
CA LEU A 115 -10.00 2.68 3.44
C LEU A 115 -8.94 1.63 3.06
N SER A 116 -7.71 1.80 3.52
CA SER A 116 -6.62 0.85 3.27
C SER A 116 -6.91 -0.55 3.85
N ARG A 117 -7.58 -0.59 5.00
CA ARG A 117 -7.97 -1.82 5.70
C ARG A 117 -9.06 -2.58 4.96
N ILE A 118 -10.12 -1.89 4.55
CA ILE A 118 -11.20 -2.50 3.74
C ILE A 118 -10.63 -3.01 2.41
N THR A 119 -9.74 -2.25 1.78
CA THR A 119 -9.08 -2.66 0.53
C THR A 119 -8.24 -3.92 0.72
N TYR A 120 -7.54 -4.05 1.85
CA TYR A 120 -6.78 -5.25 2.19
C TYR A 120 -7.68 -6.47 2.38
N CYS A 121 -8.78 -6.34 3.15
CA CYS A 121 -9.75 -7.42 3.30
C CYS A 121 -10.40 -7.81 1.96
N SER A 122 -10.72 -6.81 1.14
CA SER A 122 -11.24 -7.01 -0.22
C SER A 122 -10.28 -7.81 -1.08
N TYR A 123 -8.98 -7.50 -1.05
CA TYR A 123 -7.96 -8.25 -1.79
C TYR A 123 -7.93 -9.74 -1.43
N LEU A 124 -7.97 -10.07 -0.14
CA LEU A 124 -7.95 -11.47 0.32
C LEU A 124 -9.22 -12.23 -0.09
N VAL A 125 -10.39 -11.63 0.16
CA VAL A 125 -11.69 -12.24 -0.09
C VAL A 125 -11.98 -12.35 -1.59
N HIS A 126 -11.53 -11.37 -2.39
CA HIS A 126 -11.72 -11.35 -3.84
C HIS A 126 -11.25 -12.65 -4.49
N ARG A 127 -10.06 -13.13 -4.09
CA ARG A 127 -9.47 -14.33 -4.67
C ARG A 127 -10.31 -15.58 -4.39
N ILE A 128 -10.88 -15.68 -3.18
CA ILE A 128 -11.75 -16.78 -2.77
C ILE A 128 -13.05 -16.75 -3.56
N ILE A 129 -13.70 -15.58 -3.66
CA ILE A 129 -14.95 -15.40 -4.41
C ILE A 129 -14.74 -15.75 -5.89
N LEU A 130 -13.67 -15.24 -6.50
CA LEU A 130 -13.36 -15.50 -7.89
C LEU A 130 -13.15 -17.01 -8.14
N MET A 131 -12.45 -17.70 -7.22
CA MET A 131 -12.24 -19.14 -7.32
C MET A 131 -13.56 -19.91 -7.20
N ILE A 132 -14.43 -19.56 -6.25
CA ILE A 132 -15.75 -20.19 -6.09
C ILE A 132 -16.59 -19.98 -7.34
N TYR A 133 -16.63 -18.75 -7.87
CA TYR A 133 -17.36 -18.42 -9.09
C TYR A 133 -16.89 -19.28 -10.28
N LEU A 134 -15.59 -19.30 -10.55
CA LEU A 134 -15.02 -20.05 -11.67
C LEU A 134 -15.21 -21.58 -11.54
N ASN A 135 -15.20 -22.13 -10.32
CA ASN A 135 -15.46 -23.56 -10.11
C ASN A 135 -16.96 -23.92 -10.20
N SER A 136 -17.84 -22.96 -9.89
CA SER A 136 -19.30 -23.13 -10.00
C SER A 136 -19.79 -22.98 -11.44
N SER A 137 -19.12 -22.14 -12.24
CA SER A 137 -19.42 -21.94 -13.65
C SER A 137 -19.19 -23.21 -14.46
N ARG A 138 -20.28 -23.85 -14.88
CA ARG A 138 -20.28 -25.02 -15.77
C ARG A 138 -20.41 -24.67 -17.25
N GLU A 139 -20.69 -23.40 -17.56
CA GLU A 139 -20.89 -22.89 -18.91
C GLU A 139 -19.75 -21.94 -19.34
N LEU A 140 -19.53 -21.85 -20.65
CA LEU A 140 -18.56 -20.94 -21.26
C LEU A 140 -19.04 -19.49 -21.11
N ILE A 141 -18.18 -18.63 -20.55
CA ILE A 141 -18.49 -17.20 -20.44
C ILE A 141 -18.38 -16.57 -21.84
N ILE A 142 -19.50 -16.10 -22.38
CA ILE A 142 -19.53 -15.39 -23.66
C ILE A 142 -18.78 -14.07 -23.50
N TYR A 143 -17.72 -13.89 -24.31
CA TYR A 143 -16.91 -12.68 -24.30
C TYR A 143 -17.62 -11.57 -25.08
N THR A 144 -18.24 -10.66 -24.35
CA THR A 144 -18.83 -9.43 -24.87
C THR A 144 -18.56 -8.33 -23.85
N ASP A 145 -18.19 -7.13 -24.30
CA ASP A 145 -17.77 -6.04 -23.41
C ASP A 145 -18.82 -5.76 -22.31
N SER A 146 -20.10 -5.69 -22.69
CA SER A 146 -21.19 -5.48 -21.74
C SER A 146 -21.29 -6.58 -20.69
N ASN A 147 -21.13 -7.85 -21.09
CA ASN A 147 -21.17 -8.98 -20.16
C ASN A 147 -19.98 -8.97 -19.20
N MET A 148 -18.79 -8.63 -19.69
CA MET A 148 -17.58 -8.53 -18.87
C MET A 148 -17.65 -7.38 -17.86
N VAL A 149 -18.23 -6.23 -18.25
CA VAL A 149 -18.46 -5.11 -17.34
C VAL A 149 -19.46 -5.49 -16.24
N ILE A 150 -20.57 -6.13 -16.59
CA ILE A 150 -21.58 -6.58 -15.62
C ILE A 150 -20.97 -7.59 -14.64
N LEU A 151 -20.23 -8.58 -15.16
CA LEU A 151 -19.57 -9.60 -14.35
C LEU A 151 -18.53 -8.99 -13.40
N TYR A 152 -17.72 -8.04 -13.90
CA TYR A 152 -16.76 -7.31 -13.07
C TYR A 152 -17.46 -6.55 -11.94
N LEU A 153 -18.51 -5.79 -12.24
CA LEU A 153 -19.26 -5.03 -11.24
C LEU A 153 -19.93 -5.95 -10.21
N ALA A 154 -20.51 -7.06 -10.64
CA ALA A 154 -21.15 -8.03 -9.75
C ALA A 154 -20.15 -8.65 -8.76
N ILE A 155 -18.99 -9.10 -9.26
CA ILE A 155 -17.93 -9.66 -8.41
C ILE A 155 -17.36 -8.59 -7.48
N LEU A 156 -17.20 -7.35 -7.96
CA LEU A 156 -16.69 -6.23 -7.17
C LEU A 156 -17.62 -5.92 -5.99
N VAL A 157 -18.93 -5.78 -6.24
CA VAL A 157 -19.91 -5.49 -5.19
C VAL A 157 -19.96 -6.62 -4.16
N MET A 158 -20.02 -7.89 -4.60
CA MET A 158 -19.98 -9.03 -3.68
C MET A 158 -18.70 -9.06 -2.84
N THR A 159 -17.55 -8.80 -3.47
CA THR A 159 -16.26 -8.78 -2.77
C THR A 159 -16.24 -7.73 -1.68
N TYR A 160 -16.65 -6.49 -1.97
CA TYR A 160 -16.67 -5.44 -0.95
C TYR A 160 -17.68 -5.72 0.16
N ALA A 161 -18.84 -6.31 -0.15
CA ALA A 161 -19.83 -6.69 0.86
C ALA A 161 -19.26 -7.71 1.85
N VAL A 162 -18.64 -8.79 1.35
CA VAL A 162 -18.03 -9.83 2.20
C VAL A 162 -16.78 -9.30 2.93
N ALA A 163 -15.99 -8.46 2.27
CA ALA A 163 -14.82 -7.84 2.88
C ALA A 163 -15.16 -6.93 4.05
N LEU A 164 -16.27 -6.18 3.98
CA LEU A 164 -16.76 -5.36 5.09
C LEU A 164 -17.13 -6.23 6.30
N VAL A 165 -17.88 -7.30 6.09
CA VAL A 165 -18.23 -8.26 7.16
C VAL A 165 -16.97 -8.87 7.77
N THR A 166 -16.02 -9.28 6.93
CA THR A 166 -14.76 -9.89 7.37
C THR A 166 -13.89 -8.91 8.16
N SER A 167 -13.76 -7.66 7.70
CA SER A 167 -13.05 -6.59 8.41
C SER A 167 -13.66 -6.34 9.79
N LEU A 168 -14.99 -6.25 9.89
CA LEU A 168 -15.66 -6.04 11.18
C LEU A 168 -15.47 -7.20 12.16
N LEU A 169 -15.53 -8.45 11.67
CA LEU A 169 -15.43 -9.64 12.51
C LEU A 169 -14.00 -9.95 12.97
N PHE A 170 -12.99 -9.74 12.14
CA PHE A 170 -11.61 -10.12 12.45
C PHE A 170 -10.73 -8.95 12.82
N GLU A 171 -10.86 -7.82 12.14
CA GLU A 171 -9.94 -6.69 12.33
C GLU A 171 -10.16 -6.00 13.68
N VAL A 172 -11.43 -5.75 14.05
CA VAL A 172 -11.77 -5.09 15.33
C VAL A 172 -11.28 -5.87 16.56
N PRO A 173 -11.53 -7.20 16.69
CA PRO A 173 -11.02 -7.94 17.84
C PRO A 173 -9.49 -8.10 17.81
N VAL A 174 -8.88 -8.28 16.64
CA VAL A 174 -7.41 -8.39 16.53
C VAL A 174 -6.73 -7.09 16.95
N LEU A 175 -7.26 -5.92 16.57
CA LEU A 175 -6.73 -4.62 17.00
C LEU A 175 -6.86 -4.40 18.51
N ARG A 176 -7.99 -4.83 19.11
CA ARG A 176 -8.15 -4.78 20.57
C ARG A 176 -7.17 -5.74 21.26
N LEU A 177 -6.96 -6.93 20.71
CA LEU A 177 -6.00 -7.88 21.26
C LEU A 177 -4.56 -7.36 21.13
N GLU A 178 -4.20 -6.75 20.00
CA GLU A 178 -2.89 -6.14 19.80
C GLU A 178 -2.61 -5.03 20.81
N THR A 179 -3.58 -4.14 21.06
CA THR A 179 -3.41 -3.09 22.05
C THR A 179 -3.28 -3.65 23.46
N LEU A 180 -4.03 -4.70 23.83
CA LEU A 180 -3.89 -5.39 25.10
C LEU A 180 -2.52 -6.06 25.27
N ILE A 181 -2.06 -6.77 24.24
CA ILE A 181 -0.76 -7.44 24.23
C ILE A 181 0.36 -6.40 24.30
N ARG A 182 0.30 -5.32 23.52
CA ARG A 182 1.28 -4.22 23.52
C ARG A 182 1.31 -3.51 24.87
N ASN A 183 0.17 -3.26 25.51
CA ASN A 183 0.11 -2.65 26.83
C ASN A 183 0.64 -3.57 27.93
N LYS A 184 0.54 -4.90 27.75
CA LYS A 184 1.07 -5.90 28.68
C LYS A 184 2.58 -6.13 28.51
N LEU A 185 3.10 -6.01 27.28
CA LEU A 185 4.52 -6.18 26.94
C LEU A 185 5.32 -4.88 27.02
N ALA A 186 4.68 -3.72 26.91
CA ALA A 186 5.32 -2.46 27.23
C ALA A 186 5.62 -2.48 28.74
N PRO A 187 6.90 -2.41 29.16
CA PRO A 187 7.17 -2.11 30.56
C PRO A 187 6.46 -0.79 30.84
N ARG A 188 5.57 -0.80 31.83
CA ARG A 188 4.84 0.37 32.35
C ARG A 188 5.79 1.56 32.33
N LYS A 189 5.66 2.44 31.33
CA LYS A 189 6.42 3.68 31.33
C LYS A 189 5.90 4.43 32.55
N GLU A 190 6.81 4.66 33.48
CA GLU A 190 6.64 5.11 34.85
C GLU A 190 6.11 6.56 34.91
N THR A 191 5.03 6.86 34.20
CA THR A 191 4.47 8.21 34.07
C THR A 191 3.47 8.54 35.18
N ASP A 192 3.04 7.57 35.98
CA ASP A 192 2.11 7.81 37.10
C ASP A 192 2.80 8.13 38.43
N ILE A 193 4.10 7.83 38.61
CA ILE A 193 4.76 8.04 39.92
C ILE A 193 5.18 9.51 40.10
N THR A 194 5.43 10.25 39.02
CA THR A 194 5.79 11.67 39.07
C THR A 194 4.59 12.58 39.37
N LEU A 195 3.39 12.26 38.88
CA LEU A 195 2.18 13.02 39.21
C LEU A 195 1.74 12.81 40.67
N THR A 196 1.87 11.59 41.22
CA THR A 196 1.55 11.37 42.64
C THR A 196 2.56 12.05 43.57
N LYS A 197 3.88 12.01 43.25
CA LYS A 197 4.92 12.69 44.05
C LYS A 197 4.86 14.21 43.98
N THR A 198 4.40 14.78 42.86
CA THR A 198 4.24 16.24 42.72
C THR A 198 3.02 16.72 43.50
N THR A 199 1.90 15.99 43.45
CA THR A 199 0.69 16.31 44.24
C THR A 199 0.91 16.15 45.75
N THR A 200 1.71 15.17 46.20
CA THR A 200 2.05 15.05 47.64
C THR A 200 3.10 16.05 48.11
N ARG A 201 3.96 16.58 47.23
CA ARG A 201 4.89 17.66 47.60
C ARG A 201 4.18 19.01 47.75
N ILE A 202 3.20 19.31 46.91
CA ILE A 202 2.45 20.57 46.97
C ILE A 202 1.47 20.59 48.15
N SER A 203 0.97 19.44 48.62
CA SER A 203 0.10 19.35 49.80
C SER A 203 0.83 19.40 51.14
N ASN A 204 2.17 19.27 51.16
CA ASN A 204 2.96 19.11 52.38
C ASN A 204 3.92 20.29 52.66
N GLU A 205 3.82 21.41 51.94
CA GLU A 205 4.43 22.67 52.41
C GLU A 205 3.49 23.31 53.44
N PRO A 206 3.84 23.33 54.74
CA PRO A 206 3.09 24.12 55.71
C PRO A 206 3.30 25.61 55.38
N SER A 207 2.21 26.36 55.41
CA SER A 207 2.24 27.83 55.42
C SER A 207 2.98 28.30 56.67
N GLU A 208 4.30 28.49 56.56
CA GLU A 208 5.13 29.08 57.60
C GLU A 208 5.25 30.59 57.37
N LYS A 209 4.49 31.31 58.20
CA LYS A 209 4.64 32.69 58.71
C LYS A 209 5.40 33.74 57.90
#